data_AF-A0AAP7ZNJ5-F1
#
_entry.id   AF-A0AAP7ZNJ5-F1
#
_cell.length_a   1.000
_cell.length_b   1.000
_cell.length_c   1.000
_cell.angle_alpha   90.00
_cell.angle_beta   90.00
_cell.angle_gamma   90.00
#
_symmetry.space_group_name_H-M   'P 1'
#
loop_
_entity.id
_entity.type
_entity.pdbx_description
1 polymer ?
#
loop_
_entity_poly.entity_id
_entity_poly.type
_entity_poly.pdbx_seq_one_letter_code
_entity_poly.pdbx_strand_id
1 'polypeptide(L)'
;MKCWVCKRQARGFHHADTRHGVGDPRRFVPDWVFCSRRCQDAFHALYGNWRQAMEGQHREVRMLDASDVERTAMRTCLKAFGQVAEAIGFTKPLAAYTEAEALRVIDAIVTRYTEAMVAHHEHTRMPLVRGSTAPKATAQDPFAELEELPWEDAKGDA
;
A
#
# COMPACT_ATOMS: atom_id res chain seq x y z
N MET A 1 28.39 -12.32 11.75
CA MET A 1 27.24 -11.52 12.23
C MET A 1 26.09 -11.63 11.23
N LYS A 2 24.86 -11.90 11.69
CA LYS A 2 23.66 -12.03 10.83
C LYS A 2 22.85 -10.74 10.84
N CYS A 3 22.24 -10.40 9.72
CA CYS A 3 21.33 -9.27 9.55
C CYS A 3 20.19 -9.36 10.57
N TRP A 4 19.96 -8.30 11.33
CA TRP A 4 18.92 -8.31 12.36
C TRP A 4 17.52 -8.53 11.77
N VAL A 5 17.26 -7.96 10.59
CA VAL A 5 15.96 -8.00 9.90
C VAL A 5 15.71 -9.34 9.21
N CYS A 6 16.58 -9.75 8.26
CA CYS A 6 16.31 -10.91 7.40
C CYS A 6 17.21 -12.13 7.68
N LYS A 7 18.04 -12.07 8.72
CA LYS A 7 18.95 -13.14 9.17
C LYS A 7 20.02 -13.60 8.17
N ARG A 8 20.12 -13.02 6.96
CA ARG A 8 21.22 -13.22 6.00
C ARG A 8 22.55 -12.65 6.52
N GLN A 9 23.67 -13.01 5.89
CA GLN A 9 24.98 -12.43 6.25
C GLN A 9 24.97 -10.90 6.16
N ALA A 10 25.40 -10.21 7.22
CA ALA A 10 25.50 -8.76 7.26
C ALA A 10 26.64 -8.25 6.35
N ARG A 11 26.49 -7.03 5.82
CA ARG A 11 27.40 -6.42 4.82
C ARG A 11 27.89 -5.03 5.23
N GLY A 12 28.19 -4.82 6.51
CA GLY A 12 28.76 -3.56 7.02
C GLY A 12 27.76 -2.43 7.28
N PHE A 13 26.47 -2.62 7.00
CA PHE A 13 25.42 -1.68 7.43
C PHE A 13 25.13 -1.88 8.92
N HIS A 14 25.01 -0.79 9.68
CA HIS A 14 24.68 -0.83 11.11
C HIS A 14 23.81 0.35 11.52
N HIS A 15 23.20 0.27 12.70
CA HIS A 15 22.58 1.43 13.34
C HIS A 15 23.60 2.13 14.24
N ALA A 16 23.54 3.45 14.32
CA ALA A 16 24.29 4.22 15.29
C ALA A 16 23.29 5.11 16.02
N ASP A 17 23.14 4.90 17.32
CA ASP A 17 22.20 5.67 18.13
C ASP A 17 22.82 7.01 18.49
N THR A 18 22.42 8.06 17.77
CA THR A 18 22.98 9.41 17.89
C THR A 18 22.64 10.11 19.21
N ARG A 19 21.80 9.52 20.07
CA ARG A 19 21.56 10.02 21.44
C ARG A 19 22.79 9.87 22.32
N HIS A 20 23.61 8.88 22.00
CA HIS A 20 24.83 8.57 22.72
C HIS A 20 26.01 9.27 22.04
N GLY A 21 26.91 9.85 22.85
CA GLY A 21 28.12 10.49 22.36
C GLY A 21 29.04 9.51 21.61
N VAL A 22 29.95 10.03 20.79
CA VAL A 22 30.79 9.22 19.88
C VAL A 22 31.56 8.09 20.59
N GLY A 23 31.96 8.31 21.85
CA GLY A 23 32.68 7.33 22.67
C GLY A 23 31.83 6.48 23.61
N ASP A 24 30.50 6.64 23.61
CA ASP A 24 29.61 5.82 24.45
C ASP A 24 29.34 4.47 23.76
N PRO A 25 29.64 3.32 24.41
CA PRO A 25 29.39 1.99 23.84
C PRO A 25 27.93 1.74 23.43
N ARG A 26 26.98 2.43 24.06
CA ARG A 26 25.54 2.32 23.74
C ARG A 26 25.20 2.91 22.36
N ARG A 27 26.08 3.73 21.78
CA ARG A 27 25.94 4.27 20.43
C ARG A 27 25.95 3.18 19.36
N PHE A 28 26.74 2.13 19.57
CA PHE A 28 26.94 1.07 18.59
C PHE A 28 26.56 -0.27 19.20
N VAL A 29 25.29 -0.61 19.14
CA VAL A 29 24.80 -1.93 19.56
C VAL A 29 25.30 -2.98 18.55
N PRO A 30 26.15 -3.94 18.96
CA PRO A 30 26.81 -4.86 18.01
C PRO A 30 25.83 -5.67 17.16
N ASP A 31 24.66 -6.01 17.71
CA ASP A 31 23.67 -6.85 17.03
C ASP A 31 22.85 -6.12 15.95
N TRP A 32 22.91 -4.78 15.91
CA TRP A 32 22.16 -3.97 14.95
C TRP A 32 22.94 -3.79 13.65
N VAL A 33 23.13 -4.91 12.95
CA VAL A 33 23.80 -4.98 11.65
C VAL A 33 22.85 -5.48 10.56
N PHE A 34 23.07 -5.06 9.31
CA PHE A 34 22.17 -5.31 8.19
C PHE A 34 22.89 -5.81 6.93
N CYS A 35 22.18 -6.55 6.09
CA CYS A 35 22.71 -7.06 4.82
C CYS A 35 22.58 -6.08 3.65
N SER A 36 21.73 -5.05 3.77
CA SER A 36 21.45 -4.08 2.71
C SER A 36 20.84 -2.80 3.28
N ARG A 37 20.88 -1.72 2.47
CA ARG A 37 20.23 -0.45 2.80
C ARG A 37 18.74 -0.59 3.08
N ARG A 38 18.03 -1.40 2.29
CA ARG A 38 16.60 -1.71 2.51
C ARG A 38 16.32 -2.32 3.90
N CYS A 39 17.17 -3.22 4.38
CA CYS A 39 17.01 -3.79 5.73
C CYS A 39 17.34 -2.76 6.82
N GLN A 40 18.34 -1.91 6.59
CA GLN A 40 18.67 -0.81 7.51
C GLN A 40 17.52 0.21 7.61
N ASP A 41 16.95 0.62 6.48
CA ASP A 41 15.84 1.58 6.44
C ASP A 41 14.58 1.01 7.11
N ALA A 42 14.27 -0.27 6.88
CA ALA A 42 13.16 -0.95 7.55
C ALA A 42 13.35 -0.97 9.09
N PHE A 43 14.57 -1.23 9.56
CA PHE A 43 14.88 -1.14 10.98
C PHE A 43 14.73 0.28 11.51
N HIS A 44 15.25 1.31 10.80
CA HIS A 44 15.13 2.70 11.23
C HIS A 44 13.68 3.18 11.31
N ALA A 45 12.82 2.75 10.39
CA ALA A 45 11.38 3.05 10.45
C ALA A 45 10.74 2.47 11.72
N LEU A 46 10.97 1.17 11.98
CA LEU A 46 10.45 0.51 13.19
C LEU A 46 11.01 1.11 14.48
N TYR A 47 12.31 1.38 14.51
CA TYR A 47 12.98 1.97 15.66
C TYR A 47 12.47 3.39 15.95
N GLY A 48 12.29 4.21 14.90
CA GLY A 48 11.71 5.54 15.01
C GLY A 48 10.27 5.52 15.55
N ASN A 49 9.44 4.61 15.04
CA ASN A 49 8.06 4.45 15.50
C ASN A 49 7.99 4.00 16.97
N TRP A 50 8.80 3.00 17.35
CA TRP A 50 8.90 2.53 18.73
C TRP A 50 9.39 3.64 19.68
N ARG A 51 10.38 4.43 19.25
CA ARG A 51 10.89 5.58 20.01
C ARG A 51 9.80 6.62 20.27
N GLN A 52 9.06 7.02 19.25
CA GLN A 52 7.96 7.98 19.38
C GLN A 52 6.88 7.47 20.35
N ALA A 53 6.53 6.18 20.25
CA ALA A 53 5.58 5.55 21.17
C ALA A 53 6.10 5.54 22.63
N MET A 54 7.38 5.20 22.85
CA MET A 54 7.99 5.17 24.19
C MET A 54 8.16 6.56 24.80
N GLU A 55 8.34 7.60 24.00
CA GLU A 55 8.49 8.99 24.45
C GLU A 55 7.15 9.68 24.70
N GLY A 56 6.03 8.95 24.64
CA GLY A 56 4.68 9.50 24.79
C GLY A 56 4.28 10.46 23.67
N GLN A 57 5.11 10.60 22.64
CA GLN A 57 4.80 11.28 21.40
C GLN A 57 4.00 10.33 20.52
N HIS A 58 2.80 9.96 21.00
CA HIS A 58 1.75 9.43 20.16
C HIS A 58 1.29 10.55 19.23
N ARG A 59 2.11 10.86 18.21
CA ARG A 59 1.57 11.49 17.02
C ARG A 59 0.50 10.51 16.56
N GLU A 60 -0.75 10.97 16.46
CA GLU A 60 -1.84 10.17 15.89
C GLU A 60 -1.24 9.39 14.74
N VAL A 61 -1.12 8.06 14.92
CA VAL A 61 -0.70 7.18 13.85
C VAL A 61 -1.70 7.53 12.77
N ARG A 62 -1.24 8.17 11.68
CA ARG A 62 -2.13 8.42 10.55
C ARG A 62 -2.75 7.06 10.28
N MET A 63 -4.06 6.94 10.50
CA MET A 63 -4.77 5.66 10.43
C MET A 63 -4.54 4.95 9.10
N LEU A 64 -4.04 5.70 8.10
CA LEU A 64 -3.50 5.23 6.86
C LEU A 64 -2.04 5.69 6.71
N ASP A 65 -1.08 4.78 6.80
CA ASP A 65 0.24 4.96 6.15
C ASP A 65 0.06 4.70 4.64
N ALA A 66 -0.74 5.54 4.00
CA ALA A 66 -1.07 5.40 2.59
C ALA A 66 0.21 5.52 1.77
N SER A 67 0.46 4.51 0.93
CA SER A 67 1.53 4.49 -0.06
C SER A 67 1.37 5.65 -1.06
N ASP A 68 2.42 5.99 -1.78
CA ASP A 68 2.39 7.08 -2.76
C ASP A 68 1.34 6.87 -3.86
N VAL A 69 1.08 5.60 -4.20
CA VAL A 69 0.04 5.19 -5.16
C VAL A 69 -1.34 5.51 -4.60
N GLU A 70 -1.62 5.08 -3.37
CA GLU A 70 -2.90 5.32 -2.69
C GLU A 70 -3.13 6.82 -2.49
N ARG A 71 -2.11 7.59 -2.12
CA ARG A 71 -2.20 9.06 -2.03
C ARG A 71 -2.55 9.71 -3.36
N THR A 72 -2.00 9.18 -4.46
CA THR A 72 -2.31 9.67 -5.81
C THR A 72 -3.75 9.33 -6.20
N ALA A 73 -4.21 8.10 -5.91
CA ALA A 73 -5.59 7.70 -6.11
C ALA A 73 -6.56 8.56 -5.28
N MET A 74 -6.26 8.83 -4.01
CA MET A 74 -7.05 9.75 -3.16
C MET A 74 -7.16 11.15 -3.78
N ARG A 75 -6.07 11.71 -4.33
CA ARG A 75 -6.11 13.01 -5.02
C ARG A 75 -7.02 12.98 -6.25
N THR A 76 -7.06 11.89 -6.99
CA THR A 76 -7.96 11.77 -8.15
C THR A 76 -9.45 11.70 -7.77
N CYS A 77 -9.76 11.30 -6.54
CA CYS A 77 -11.13 11.25 -6.03
C CYS A 77 -11.71 12.65 -5.76
N LEU A 78 -10.87 13.67 -5.53
CA LEU A 78 -11.31 15.03 -5.19
C LEU A 78 -12.24 15.64 -6.25
N LYS A 79 -12.02 15.31 -7.53
CA LYS A 79 -12.88 15.78 -8.63
C LYS A 79 -14.26 15.12 -8.60
N ALA A 80 -14.31 13.80 -8.46
CA ALA A 80 -15.57 13.05 -8.39
C ALA A 80 -16.38 13.45 -7.14
N PHE A 81 -15.70 13.63 -6.01
CA PHE A 81 -16.29 14.17 -4.79
C PHE A 81 -16.93 15.55 -5.02
N GLY A 82 -16.20 16.48 -5.65
CA GLY A 82 -16.71 17.83 -5.93
C GLY A 82 -17.96 17.83 -6.80
N GLN A 83 -18.02 16.98 -7.83
CA GLN A 83 -19.18 16.88 -8.71
C GLN A 83 -20.43 16.37 -7.98
N VAL A 84 -20.27 15.35 -7.14
CA VAL A 84 -21.39 14.83 -6.34
C VAL A 84 -21.80 15.81 -5.25
N ALA A 85 -20.84 16.47 -4.61
CA ALA A 85 -21.09 17.52 -3.62
C ALA A 85 -21.85 18.71 -4.21
N GLU A 86 -21.50 19.13 -5.43
CA GLU A 86 -22.21 20.18 -6.17
C GLU A 86 -23.65 19.76 -6.50
N ALA A 87 -23.84 18.53 -6.98
CA ALA A 87 -25.16 17.99 -7.30
C ALA A 87 -26.08 17.82 -6.08
N ILE A 88 -25.52 17.47 -4.91
CA ILE A 88 -26.28 17.37 -3.65
C ILE A 88 -26.57 18.75 -3.05
N GLY A 89 -25.74 19.75 -3.35
CA GLY A 89 -25.75 21.04 -2.68
C GLY A 89 -25.10 20.92 -1.30
N PHE A 90 -23.82 21.31 -1.22
CA PHE A 90 -22.98 21.25 -0.02
C PHE A 90 -23.35 22.34 1.02
N THR A 91 -24.64 22.64 1.18
CA THR A 91 -25.18 23.71 2.03
C THR A 91 -25.45 23.25 3.47
N LYS A 92 -25.44 21.94 3.71
CA LYS A 92 -25.67 21.31 5.01
C LYS A 92 -24.43 20.52 5.47
N PRO A 93 -24.19 20.37 6.78
CA PRO A 93 -23.09 19.55 7.27
C PRO A 93 -23.29 18.08 6.88
N LEU A 94 -22.20 17.34 6.71
CA LEU A 94 -22.21 15.89 6.38
C LEU A 94 -23.09 15.06 7.34
N ALA A 95 -23.18 15.46 8.61
CA ALA A 95 -24.05 14.80 9.60
C ALA A 95 -25.55 14.91 9.31
N ALA A 96 -25.96 15.88 8.49
CA ALA A 96 -27.35 16.10 8.08
C ALA A 96 -27.66 15.48 6.71
N TYR A 97 -26.73 14.70 6.14
CA TYR A 97 -26.97 13.98 4.89
C TYR A 97 -27.92 12.83 5.15
N THR A 98 -28.88 12.65 4.25
CA THR A 98 -29.65 11.42 4.19
C THR A 98 -28.72 10.27 3.80
N GLU A 99 -29.10 9.04 4.17
CA GLU A 99 -28.34 7.85 3.80
C GLU A 99 -28.08 7.77 2.29
N ALA A 100 -29.08 8.09 1.46
CA ALA A 100 -28.96 8.08 0.01
C ALA A 100 -27.97 9.11 -0.55
N GLU A 101 -27.80 10.25 0.11
CA GLU A 101 -26.80 11.27 -0.26
C GLU A 101 -25.40 10.83 0.17
N ALA A 102 -25.28 10.29 1.40
CA ALA A 102 -24.02 9.79 1.92
C ALA A 102 -23.47 8.62 1.08
N LEU A 103 -24.33 7.65 0.77
CA LEU A 103 -23.98 6.51 -0.09
C LEU A 103 -23.54 6.96 -1.48
N ARG A 104 -24.18 8.00 -2.05
CA ARG A 104 -23.77 8.58 -3.34
C ARG A 104 -22.35 9.14 -3.32
N VAL A 105 -21.99 9.84 -2.24
CA VAL A 105 -20.63 10.38 -2.06
C VAL A 105 -19.61 9.25 -1.90
N ILE A 106 -19.94 8.25 -1.06
CA ILE A 106 -19.07 7.09 -0.83
C ILE A 106 -18.83 6.32 -2.13
N ASP A 107 -19.90 6.03 -2.88
CA ASP A 107 -19.84 5.27 -4.13
C ASP A 107 -18.96 5.97 -5.17
N ALA A 108 -19.12 7.28 -5.35
CA ALA A 108 -18.30 8.06 -6.27
C ALA A 108 -16.81 8.08 -5.89
N ILE A 109 -16.50 8.16 -4.58
CA ILE A 109 -15.11 8.12 -4.10
C ILE A 109 -14.51 6.72 -4.30
N VAL A 110 -15.21 5.67 -3.87
CA VAL A 110 -14.72 4.28 -3.95
C VAL A 110 -14.52 3.88 -5.40
N THR A 111 -15.49 4.18 -6.27
CA THR A 111 -15.39 3.92 -7.71
C THR A 111 -14.19 4.62 -8.32
N ARG A 112 -14.00 5.92 -8.03
CA ARG A 112 -12.87 6.66 -8.58
C ARG A 112 -11.53 6.16 -8.05
N TYR A 113 -11.48 5.77 -6.79
CA TYR A 113 -10.30 5.21 -6.16
C TYR A 113 -9.90 3.88 -6.79
N THR A 114 -10.85 2.96 -6.96
CA THR A 114 -10.59 1.64 -7.56
C THR A 114 -10.17 1.78 -9.02
N GLU A 115 -10.81 2.65 -9.81
CA GLU A 115 -10.38 2.97 -11.18
C GLU A 115 -8.92 3.44 -11.23
N ALA A 116 -8.53 4.37 -10.35
CA ALA A 116 -7.17 4.89 -10.30
C ALA A 116 -6.14 3.81 -9.93
N MET A 117 -6.50 2.92 -9.01
CA MET A 117 -5.67 1.78 -8.62
C MET A 117 -5.52 0.76 -9.75
N VAL A 118 -6.60 0.46 -10.49
CA VAL A 118 -6.58 -0.42 -11.66
C VAL A 118 -5.69 0.17 -12.76
N ALA A 119 -5.88 1.45 -13.11
CA ALA A 119 -5.06 2.13 -14.12
C ALA A 119 -3.57 2.13 -13.74
N HIS A 120 -3.24 2.36 -12.46
CA HIS A 120 -1.88 2.26 -11.98
C HIS A 120 -1.33 0.82 -12.07
N HIS A 121 -2.13 -0.18 -11.71
CA HIS A 121 -1.76 -1.59 -11.83
C HIS A 121 -1.45 -1.97 -13.28
N GLU A 122 -2.32 -1.60 -14.23
CA GLU A 122 -2.08 -1.81 -15.66
C GLU A 122 -0.81 -1.10 -16.15
N HIS A 123 -0.57 0.13 -15.69
CA HIS A 123 0.62 0.88 -16.06
C HIS A 123 1.92 0.31 -15.47
N THR A 124 1.86 -0.33 -14.30
CA THR A 124 3.06 -0.86 -13.60
C THR A 124 3.27 -2.36 -13.78
N ARG A 125 2.30 -3.10 -14.33
CA ARG A 125 2.46 -4.51 -14.71
C ARG A 125 3.70 -4.66 -15.60
N MET A 126 4.66 -5.47 -15.15
CA MET A 126 5.79 -5.91 -15.96
C MET A 126 5.39 -7.13 -16.80
N PRO A 127 6.02 -7.35 -17.97
CA PRO A 127 5.84 -8.59 -18.71
C PRO A 127 6.23 -9.78 -17.84
N LEU A 128 5.46 -10.87 -17.93
CA LEU A 128 5.66 -12.12 -17.17
C LEU A 128 7.09 -12.69 -17.34
N VAL A 129 7.76 -12.36 -18.45
CA VAL A 129 9.13 -12.79 -18.74
C VAL A 129 10.07 -11.59 -18.73
N ARG A 130 11.01 -11.57 -17.79
CA ARG A 130 12.08 -10.56 -17.75
C ARG A 130 12.93 -10.69 -19.02
N GLY A 131 12.84 -9.72 -19.92
CA GLY A 131 13.60 -9.65 -21.17
C GLY A 131 12.80 -9.93 -22.44
N SER A 132 11.49 -10.20 -22.35
CA SER A 132 10.65 -10.26 -23.55
C SER A 132 10.36 -8.85 -24.09
N THR A 133 10.46 -8.69 -25.41
CA THR A 133 9.98 -7.51 -26.15
C THR A 133 8.47 -7.58 -26.44
N ALA A 134 7.83 -8.66 -26.00
CA ALA A 134 6.40 -8.84 -26.14
C ALA A 134 5.65 -7.71 -25.41
N PRO A 135 4.63 -7.10 -26.04
CA PRO A 135 3.81 -6.09 -25.38
C PRO A 135 3.24 -6.66 -24.09
N LYS A 136 3.01 -5.77 -23.10
CA LYS A 136 2.34 -6.16 -21.85
C LYS A 136 1.05 -6.88 -22.24
N ALA A 137 0.89 -8.12 -21.78
CA ALA A 137 -0.33 -8.87 -22.01
C ALA A 137 -1.50 -8.00 -21.55
N THR A 138 -2.42 -7.70 -22.47
CA THR A 138 -3.74 -7.18 -22.11
C THR A 138 -4.30 -8.10 -21.04
N ALA A 139 -4.94 -7.56 -20.01
CA ALA A 139 -5.55 -8.35 -18.95
C ALA A 139 -6.71 -9.18 -19.54
N GLN A 140 -6.36 -10.26 -20.25
CA GLN A 140 -7.30 -11.31 -20.60
C GLN A 140 -7.69 -11.97 -19.30
N ASP A 141 -8.99 -12.16 -19.13
CA ASP A 141 -9.53 -12.90 -18.00
C ASP A 141 -8.85 -14.29 -17.97
N PRO A 142 -8.08 -14.61 -16.92
CA PRO A 142 -7.39 -15.89 -16.81
C PRO A 142 -8.34 -17.08 -16.75
N PHE A 143 -9.64 -16.85 -16.60
CA PHE A 143 -10.69 -17.86 -16.60
C PHE A 143 -11.55 -17.87 -17.88
N ALA A 144 -11.30 -17.00 -18.87
CA ALA A 144 -12.07 -17.02 -20.13
C ALA A 144 -11.96 -18.36 -20.88
N GLU A 145 -10.85 -19.09 -20.72
CA GLU A 145 -10.66 -20.43 -21.28
C GLU A 145 -11.30 -21.55 -20.43
N LEU A 146 -11.84 -21.22 -19.25
CA LEU A 146 -12.49 -22.16 -18.33
C LEU A 146 -14.01 -22.13 -18.43
N GLU A 147 -14.62 -21.32 -19.31
CA GLU A 147 -16.08 -21.24 -19.48
C GLU A 147 -16.69 -22.44 -20.23
N GLU A 148 -15.88 -23.31 -20.86
CA GLU A 148 -16.35 -24.56 -21.48
C GLU A 148 -15.76 -25.77 -20.73
N LEU A 149 -16.33 -26.08 -19.56
CA LEU A 149 -15.95 -27.28 -18.82
C LEU A 149 -16.70 -28.51 -19.37
N PRO A 150 -15.99 -29.55 -19.88
CA PRO A 150 -16.60 -30.69 -20.59
C PRO A 150 -17.57 -31.57 -19.76
N TRP A 151 -17.75 -31.30 -18.48
CA TRP A 151 -18.56 -32.10 -17.56
C TRP A 151 -19.94 -31.50 -17.28
N GLU A 152 -20.32 -30.39 -17.91
CA GLU A 152 -21.68 -29.83 -17.82
C GLU A 152 -22.73 -30.62 -18.63
N ASP A 153 -22.28 -31.52 -19.53
CA ASP A 153 -23.15 -32.40 -20.33
C ASP A 153 -23.44 -33.77 -19.69
N ALA A 154 -23.03 -34.01 -18.44
CA ALA A 154 -23.50 -35.17 -17.70
C ALA A 154 -24.96 -34.97 -17.23
N LYS A 155 -25.89 -34.93 -18.19
CA LYS A 155 -27.29 -35.30 -17.95
C LYS A 155 -27.26 -36.62 -17.20
N GLY A 156 -27.76 -36.59 -15.96
CA GLY A 156 -27.83 -37.75 -15.09
C GLY A 156 -28.37 -38.97 -15.84
N ASP A 157 -27.56 -40.03 -15.84
CA ASP A 157 -28.01 -41.37 -16.15
C ASP A 157 -29.06 -41.75 -15.10
N ALA A 158 -30.32 -41.79 -15.55
CA ALA A 158 -31.45 -42.38 -14.85
C ALA A 158 -31.42 -43.91 -14.97
#